data_AF-A0A224XN56-F1
#
_entry.id   AF-A0A224XN56-F1
#
_cell.length_a   1.000
_cell.length_b   1.000
_cell.length_c   1.000
_cell.angle_alpha   90.00
_cell.angle_beta   90.00
_cell.angle_gamma   90.00
#
_symmetry.space_group_name_H-M   'P 1'
#
loop_
_entity.id
_entity.type
_entity.pdbx_description
1 polymer ?
#
loop_
_entity_poly.entity_id
_entity_poly.type
_entity_poly.pdbx_seq_one_letter_code
_entity_poly.pdbx_strand_id
1 'polypeptide(L)'
;KFNEAVADEDIASVERFFKLFPLLNMHEYGLEKFSMFLSAKVQSSSKKHLKSALETSSSDKRAGVLYADVLTLLFEGIARIIEVHQPLVETYYGPGKLLKLVTNLQDECDNQSKIVLNDFWRHRQLARLTNVVREKNRSSTSTIKLDPKDLDQLLGEITIMHSRYNLYLRFLRRKVAGDTGGNEQEQSTNEDAMNELEGKLKSSELCRLMQELLGEYLLLEHYYMEESVKKAIGMDTCEPGSPISSMVDDVFFIVKKCIRRASGTANIDGVCAVINNACGVLETEMCTTLLNTMKLGFPSGYLDLTQAYNVVMQGRLQTNDTEQTKTTFIAHLNNTEIGTDYVNTLVTSLAGEVVCYTDLEKRKLDSCLAGLSSVSAAMGSAQELGMHQLRNTAVKPRIATWLDTFLTLSHTLSEEEFSSYEANEPFLRSFIGNIDNLLSEFKLSLTSTNYDNLVSIVATEVNQQFEKVIMKTEFNR
;
A
#
# COMPACT_ATOMS: atom_id res chain seq x y z
N LYS A 1 -44.73 -33.89 19.48
CA LYS A 1 -44.44 -34.45 18.12
C LYS A 1 -43.40 -33.64 17.34
N PHE A 2 -43.67 -32.44 16.81
CA PHE A 2 -42.61 -31.66 16.11
C PHE A 2 -41.42 -31.37 17.06
N ASN A 3 -41.70 -30.82 18.24
CA ASN A 3 -40.66 -30.52 19.25
C ASN A 3 -39.95 -31.78 19.78
N GLU A 4 -40.63 -32.94 19.75
CA GLU A 4 -40.02 -34.24 20.13
C GLU A 4 -39.05 -34.70 19.04
N ALA A 5 -39.46 -34.64 17.76
CA ALA A 5 -38.58 -34.96 16.62
C ALA A 5 -37.37 -34.01 16.53
N VAL A 6 -37.56 -32.73 16.91
CA VAL A 6 -36.46 -31.76 17.07
C VAL A 6 -35.51 -32.16 18.20
N ALA A 7 -36.04 -32.60 19.34
CA ALA A 7 -35.21 -33.05 20.47
C ALA A 7 -34.44 -34.35 20.16
N ASP A 8 -35.02 -35.23 19.35
CA ASP A 8 -34.43 -36.50 18.93
C ASP A 8 -33.50 -36.36 17.70
N GLU A 9 -33.29 -35.14 17.19
CA GLU A 9 -32.50 -34.81 15.98
C GLU A 9 -32.93 -35.58 14.70
N ASP A 10 -34.18 -36.03 14.61
CA ASP A 10 -34.70 -36.77 13.46
C ASP A 10 -35.06 -35.83 12.29
N ILE A 11 -34.11 -35.62 11.40
CA ILE A 11 -34.22 -34.75 10.23
C ILE A 11 -35.42 -35.14 9.35
N ALA A 12 -35.68 -36.44 9.14
CA ALA A 12 -36.74 -36.90 8.25
C ALA A 12 -38.13 -36.60 8.83
N SER A 13 -38.31 -36.79 10.13
CA SER A 13 -39.55 -36.44 10.81
C SER A 13 -39.74 -34.93 10.89
N VAL A 14 -38.68 -34.15 11.17
CA VAL A 14 -38.75 -32.68 11.20
C VAL A 14 -39.15 -32.12 9.83
N GLU A 15 -38.58 -32.59 8.72
CA GLU A 15 -38.97 -32.18 7.37
C GLU A 15 -40.40 -32.58 7.02
N ARG A 16 -40.83 -33.78 7.44
CA ARG A 16 -42.21 -34.24 7.21
C ARG A 16 -43.22 -33.36 7.92
N PHE A 17 -42.96 -33.01 9.18
CA PHE A 17 -43.83 -32.12 9.93
C PHE A 17 -43.74 -30.66 9.45
N PHE A 18 -42.57 -30.23 8.97
CA PHE A 18 -42.41 -28.92 8.35
C PHE A 18 -43.34 -28.74 7.15
N LYS A 19 -43.47 -29.75 6.28
CA LYS A 19 -44.41 -29.76 5.14
C LYS A 19 -45.88 -29.66 5.54
N LEU A 20 -46.25 -29.99 6.78
CA LEU A 20 -47.64 -29.98 7.25
C LEU A 20 -48.11 -28.60 7.74
N PHE A 21 -47.22 -27.73 8.22
CA PHE A 21 -47.60 -26.42 8.73
C PHE A 21 -48.26 -25.50 7.68
N PRO A 22 -47.80 -25.46 6.41
CA PRO A 22 -48.48 -24.72 5.35
C PRO A 22 -49.92 -25.19 5.12
N LEU A 23 -50.16 -26.50 5.19
CA LEU A 23 -51.48 -27.09 5.00
C LEU A 23 -52.45 -26.74 6.13
N LEU A 24 -51.93 -26.29 7.27
CA LEU A 24 -52.69 -25.81 8.42
C LEU A 24 -52.80 -24.27 8.47
N ASN A 25 -52.41 -23.56 7.40
CA ASN A 25 -52.28 -22.09 7.35
C ASN A 25 -51.33 -21.50 8.42
N MET A 26 -50.40 -22.30 8.95
CA MET A 26 -49.44 -21.91 9.99
C MET A 26 -48.04 -21.66 9.42
N HIS A 27 -47.94 -20.91 8.32
CA HIS A 27 -46.69 -20.71 7.58
C HIS A 27 -45.59 -20.06 8.43
N GLU A 28 -45.89 -18.93 9.09
CA GLU A 28 -44.90 -18.20 9.91
C GLU A 28 -44.40 -19.04 11.10
N TYR A 29 -45.31 -19.72 11.79
CA TYR A 29 -44.98 -20.56 12.94
C TYR A 29 -44.10 -21.76 12.55
N GLY A 30 -44.39 -22.39 11.41
CA GLY A 30 -43.57 -23.49 10.89
C GLY A 30 -42.16 -23.03 10.52
N LEU A 31 -42.04 -21.88 9.84
CA LEU A 31 -40.75 -21.29 9.48
C LEU A 31 -39.92 -20.91 10.72
N GLU A 32 -40.55 -20.31 11.73
CA GLU A 32 -39.88 -19.96 12.98
C GLU A 32 -39.34 -21.20 13.69
N LYS A 33 -40.18 -22.23 13.88
CA LYS A 33 -39.77 -23.47 14.56
C LYS A 33 -38.70 -24.24 13.81
N PHE A 34 -38.78 -24.26 12.48
CA PHE A 34 -37.75 -24.88 11.65
C PHE A 34 -36.44 -24.08 11.66
N SER A 35 -36.53 -22.74 11.62
CA SER A 35 -35.35 -21.88 11.75
C SER A 35 -34.66 -22.09 13.11
N MET A 36 -35.42 -22.20 14.21
CA MET A 36 -34.86 -22.50 15.53
C MET A 36 -34.10 -23.83 15.58
N PHE A 37 -34.64 -24.88 14.95
CA PHE A 37 -33.96 -26.17 14.83
C PHE A 37 -32.64 -26.05 14.06
N LEU A 38 -32.66 -25.36 12.91
CA LEU A 38 -31.47 -25.15 12.09
C LEU A 38 -30.43 -24.28 12.83
N SER A 39 -30.85 -23.23 13.54
CA SER A 39 -29.98 -22.41 14.38
C SER A 39 -29.32 -23.22 15.49
N ALA A 40 -30.04 -24.13 16.15
CA ALA A 40 -29.45 -25.03 17.15
C ALA A 40 -28.36 -25.94 16.54
N LYS A 41 -28.56 -26.41 15.31
CA LYS A 41 -27.57 -27.21 14.57
C LYS A 41 -26.33 -26.38 14.20
N VAL A 42 -26.51 -25.13 13.75
CA VAL A 42 -25.41 -24.18 13.49
C VAL A 42 -24.61 -23.94 14.76
N GLN A 43 -25.29 -23.69 15.88
CA GLN A 43 -24.65 -23.47 17.18
C GLN A 43 -23.80 -24.66 17.61
N SER A 44 -24.34 -25.88 17.55
CA SER A 44 -23.61 -27.11 17.93
C SER A 44 -22.38 -27.32 17.04
N SER A 45 -22.52 -27.10 15.73
CA SER A 45 -21.41 -27.17 14.77
C SER A 45 -20.33 -26.13 15.04
N SER A 46 -20.72 -24.86 15.24
CA SER A 46 -19.80 -23.75 15.51
C SER A 46 -19.00 -23.96 16.79
N LYS A 47 -19.66 -24.39 17.88
CA LYS A 47 -18.99 -24.73 19.15
C LYS A 47 -17.97 -25.85 18.99
N LYS A 48 -18.28 -26.88 18.21
CA LYS A 48 -17.34 -27.99 17.92
C LYS A 48 -16.11 -27.48 17.15
N HIS A 49 -16.32 -26.67 16.12
CA HIS A 49 -15.22 -26.10 15.32
C HIS A 49 -14.34 -25.17 16.16
N LEU A 50 -14.95 -24.31 16.99
CA LEU A 50 -14.20 -23.43 17.89
C LEU A 50 -13.38 -24.24 18.92
N LYS A 51 -13.96 -25.29 19.51
CA LYS A 51 -13.23 -26.16 20.43
C LYS A 51 -12.04 -26.85 19.76
N SER A 52 -12.25 -27.41 18.57
CA SER A 52 -11.18 -28.03 17.77
C SER A 52 -10.07 -27.04 17.40
N ALA A 53 -10.44 -25.79 17.12
CA ALA A 53 -9.47 -24.73 16.82
C ALA A 53 -8.62 -24.39 18.05
N LEU A 54 -9.21 -24.35 19.24
CA LEU A 54 -8.49 -24.10 20.51
C LEU A 54 -7.57 -25.26 20.92
N GLU A 55 -7.90 -26.50 20.52
CA GLU A 55 -7.08 -27.68 20.75
C GLU A 55 -5.90 -27.82 19.75
N THR A 56 -5.87 -27.00 18.71
CA THR A 56 -4.81 -27.02 17.70
C THR A 56 -3.53 -26.39 18.24
N SER A 57 -2.41 -27.12 18.17
CA SER A 57 -1.13 -26.67 18.72
C SER A 57 -0.59 -25.40 18.05
N SER A 58 0.05 -24.51 18.83
CA SER A 58 0.67 -23.27 18.38
C SER A 58 1.83 -23.43 17.39
N SER A 59 2.32 -24.66 17.18
CA SER A 59 3.38 -24.99 16.21
C SER A 59 2.85 -25.29 14.80
N ASP A 60 1.53 -25.35 14.59
CA ASP A 60 0.95 -25.60 13.26
C ASP A 60 1.07 -24.34 12.38
N LYS A 61 1.43 -24.52 11.10
CA LYS A 61 1.43 -23.44 10.09
C LYS A 61 0.07 -22.77 9.97
N ARG A 62 -1.02 -23.49 10.29
CA ARG A 62 -2.39 -22.96 10.30
C ARG A 62 -2.76 -22.17 11.55
N ALA A 63 -1.90 -22.15 12.58
CA ALA A 63 -2.19 -21.43 13.82
C ALA A 63 -2.43 -19.92 13.61
N GLY A 64 -1.87 -19.35 12.55
CA GLY A 64 -2.07 -17.94 12.16
C GLY A 64 -3.35 -17.64 11.40
N VAL A 65 -4.17 -18.63 11.06
CA VAL A 65 -5.46 -18.44 10.35
C VAL A 65 -6.63 -19.15 11.03
N LEU A 66 -6.41 -19.67 12.25
CA LEU A 66 -7.37 -20.47 13.01
C LEU A 66 -8.76 -19.82 13.12
N TYR A 67 -8.82 -18.55 13.49
CA TYR A 67 -10.11 -17.89 13.71
C TYR A 67 -10.78 -17.53 12.38
N ALA A 68 -9.99 -17.24 11.35
CA ALA A 68 -10.49 -17.04 10.00
C ALA A 68 -11.11 -18.33 9.42
N ASP A 69 -10.49 -19.48 9.68
CA ASP A 69 -11.02 -20.80 9.30
C ASP A 69 -12.32 -21.12 10.04
N VAL A 70 -12.40 -20.84 11.36
CA VAL A 70 -13.63 -21.07 12.14
C VAL A 70 -14.79 -20.20 11.63
N LEU A 71 -14.56 -18.92 11.34
CA LEU A 71 -15.57 -18.05 10.72
C LEU A 71 -15.97 -18.53 9.32
N THR A 72 -14.99 -19.00 8.53
CA THR A 72 -15.27 -19.58 7.21
C THR A 72 -16.21 -20.78 7.31
N LEU A 73 -15.92 -21.71 8.21
CA LEU A 73 -16.75 -22.90 8.43
C LEU A 73 -18.15 -22.54 8.94
N LEU A 74 -18.29 -21.48 9.74
CA LEU A 74 -19.60 -20.96 10.15
C LEU A 74 -20.40 -20.47 8.95
N PHE A 75 -19.80 -19.61 8.12
CA PHE A 75 -20.46 -19.06 6.93
C PHE A 75 -20.80 -20.15 5.90
N GLU A 76 -19.88 -21.08 5.62
CA GLU A 76 -20.12 -22.21 4.74
C GLU A 76 -21.19 -23.16 5.29
N GLY A 77 -21.21 -23.37 6.61
CA GLY A 77 -22.24 -24.17 7.27
C GLY A 77 -23.64 -23.58 7.08
N ILE A 78 -23.78 -22.27 7.29
CA ILE A 78 -25.06 -21.57 7.06
C ILE A 78 -25.43 -21.59 5.58
N ALA A 79 -24.48 -21.31 4.68
CA ALA A 79 -24.72 -21.34 3.24
C ALA A 79 -25.22 -22.71 2.78
N ARG A 80 -24.60 -23.80 3.26
CA ARG A 80 -25.02 -25.17 2.95
C ARG A 80 -26.42 -25.49 3.48
N ILE A 81 -26.76 -25.02 4.68
CA ILE A 81 -28.11 -25.18 5.25
C ILE A 81 -29.15 -24.48 4.37
N ILE A 82 -28.86 -23.25 3.94
CA ILE A 82 -29.74 -22.50 3.03
C ILE A 82 -29.91 -23.26 1.71
N GLU A 83 -28.82 -23.74 1.11
CA GLU A 83 -28.87 -24.47 -0.18
C GLU A 83 -29.68 -25.76 -0.11
N VAL A 84 -29.53 -26.55 0.95
CA VAL A 84 -30.23 -27.83 1.11
C VAL A 84 -31.73 -27.61 1.33
N HIS A 85 -32.10 -26.58 2.10
CA HIS A 85 -33.50 -26.36 2.48
C HIS A 85 -34.24 -25.34 1.59
N GLN A 86 -33.55 -24.65 0.67
CA GLN A 86 -34.17 -23.72 -0.29
C GLN A 86 -35.29 -24.38 -1.11
N PRO A 87 -35.09 -25.53 -1.79
CA PRO A 87 -36.14 -26.16 -2.59
C PRO A 87 -37.36 -26.56 -1.76
N LEU A 88 -37.13 -26.92 -0.49
CA LEU A 88 -38.19 -27.30 0.45
C LEU A 88 -39.06 -26.10 0.83
N VAL A 89 -38.45 -24.94 1.08
CA VAL A 89 -39.18 -23.70 1.41
C VAL A 89 -39.95 -23.20 0.19
N GLU A 90 -39.31 -23.10 -0.97
CA GLU A 90 -39.94 -22.63 -2.21
C GLU A 90 -41.13 -23.51 -2.61
N THR A 91 -41.00 -24.83 -2.53
CA THR A 91 -42.06 -25.77 -2.96
C THR A 91 -43.28 -25.75 -2.06
N TYR A 92 -43.11 -25.65 -0.73
CA TYR A 92 -44.21 -25.84 0.23
C TYR A 92 -44.72 -24.55 0.88
N TYR A 93 -43.88 -23.52 0.97
CA TYR A 93 -44.23 -22.24 1.59
C TYR A 93 -44.40 -21.11 0.57
N GLY A 94 -43.89 -21.29 -0.65
CA GLY A 94 -43.99 -20.32 -1.74
C GLY A 94 -42.84 -19.31 -1.79
N PRO A 95 -42.79 -18.49 -2.86
CA PRO A 95 -41.72 -17.53 -3.11
C PRO A 95 -41.70 -16.40 -2.07
N GLY A 96 -40.50 -15.88 -1.77
CA GLY A 96 -40.28 -14.79 -0.81
C GLY A 96 -40.23 -15.21 0.66
N LYS A 97 -40.55 -16.48 0.97
CA LYS A 97 -40.46 -17.02 2.33
C LYS A 97 -39.06 -17.46 2.72
N LEU A 98 -38.12 -17.55 1.77
CA LEU A 98 -36.71 -17.82 2.05
C LEU A 98 -36.06 -16.70 2.85
N LEU A 99 -36.46 -15.44 2.61
CA LEU A 99 -35.95 -14.27 3.33
C LEU A 99 -36.12 -14.42 4.85
N LYS A 100 -37.27 -14.93 5.31
CA LYS A 100 -37.53 -15.13 6.74
C LYS A 100 -36.57 -16.15 7.37
N LEU A 101 -36.30 -17.24 6.65
CA LEU A 101 -35.34 -18.26 7.08
C LEU A 101 -33.92 -17.67 7.12
N VAL A 102 -33.51 -16.94 6.09
CA VAL A 102 -32.20 -16.28 6.01
C VAL A 102 -32.01 -15.28 7.15
N THR A 103 -33.01 -14.46 7.44
CA THR A 103 -33.00 -13.49 8.55
C THR A 103 -32.81 -14.16 9.91
N ASN A 104 -33.52 -15.27 10.16
CA ASN A 104 -33.38 -16.01 11.42
C ASN A 104 -32.01 -16.71 11.54
N LEU A 105 -31.49 -17.25 10.43
CA LEU A 105 -30.14 -17.85 10.41
C LEU A 105 -29.05 -16.78 10.55
N GLN A 106 -29.29 -15.56 10.05
CA GLN A 106 -28.39 -14.42 10.25
C GLN A 106 -28.31 -14.02 11.72
N ASP A 107 -29.42 -14.06 12.46
CA ASP A 107 -29.41 -13.81 13.92
C ASP A 107 -28.56 -14.83 14.67
N GLU A 108 -28.59 -16.10 14.25
CA GLU A 108 -27.69 -17.11 14.83
C GLU A 108 -26.23 -16.92 14.38
N CYS A 109 -26.01 -16.48 13.14
CA CYS A 109 -24.69 -16.11 12.63
C CYS A 109 -24.06 -15.01 13.48
N ASP A 110 -24.84 -13.99 13.84
CA ASP A 110 -24.44 -12.88 14.69
C ASP A 110 -23.99 -13.38 16.08
N ASN A 111 -24.78 -14.26 16.70
CA ASN A 111 -24.46 -14.84 18.00
C ASN A 111 -23.16 -15.65 17.98
N GLN A 112 -23.00 -16.54 17.00
CA GLN A 112 -21.82 -17.41 16.92
C GLN A 112 -20.57 -16.62 16.51
N SER A 113 -20.70 -15.71 15.54
CA SER A 113 -19.58 -14.85 15.11
C SER A 113 -19.08 -13.95 16.23
N LYS A 114 -19.98 -13.45 17.09
CA LYS A 114 -19.62 -12.68 18.27
C LYS A 114 -18.75 -13.47 19.24
N ILE A 115 -19.04 -14.75 19.47
CA ILE A 115 -18.22 -15.60 20.34
C ILE A 115 -16.83 -15.77 19.73
N VAL A 116 -16.77 -16.13 18.44
CA VAL A 116 -15.51 -16.38 17.73
C VAL A 116 -14.64 -15.12 17.68
N LEU A 117 -15.21 -13.96 17.35
CA LEU A 117 -14.49 -12.70 17.29
C LEU A 117 -14.01 -12.22 18.67
N ASN A 118 -14.81 -12.41 19.73
CA ASN A 118 -14.39 -12.10 21.10
C ASN A 118 -13.21 -12.95 21.57
N ASP A 119 -13.22 -14.24 21.26
CA ASP A 119 -12.09 -15.12 21.57
C ASP A 119 -10.85 -14.75 20.73
N PHE A 120 -11.03 -14.38 19.47
CA PHE A 120 -9.96 -13.84 18.63
C PHE A 120 -9.34 -12.55 19.21
N TRP A 121 -10.17 -11.57 19.60
CA TRP A 121 -9.70 -10.31 20.22
C TRP A 121 -8.88 -10.57 21.48
N ARG A 122 -9.30 -11.55 22.30
CA ARG A 122 -8.59 -11.93 23.53
C ARG A 122 -7.28 -12.65 23.24
N HIS A 123 -7.31 -13.67 22.38
CA HIS A 123 -6.15 -14.53 22.12
C HIS A 123 -5.05 -13.80 21.34
N ARG A 124 -5.42 -12.95 20.37
CA ARG A 124 -4.48 -12.11 19.62
C ARG A 124 -4.13 -10.79 20.31
N GLN A 125 -4.73 -10.51 21.47
CA GLN A 125 -4.49 -9.30 22.27
C GLN A 125 -4.62 -8.01 21.46
N LEU A 126 -5.61 -7.95 20.55
CA LEU A 126 -5.78 -6.84 19.62
C LEU A 126 -5.88 -5.49 20.32
N ALA A 127 -6.61 -5.41 21.44
CA ALA A 127 -6.71 -4.19 22.24
C ALA A 127 -5.36 -3.70 22.77
N ARG A 128 -4.44 -4.62 23.12
CA ARG A 128 -3.09 -4.24 23.56
C ARG A 128 -2.30 -3.66 22.39
N LEU A 129 -2.35 -4.30 21.22
CA LEU A 129 -1.64 -3.86 20.02
C LEU A 129 -2.11 -2.47 19.59
N THR A 130 -3.42 -2.26 19.52
CA THR A 130 -4.00 -1.01 19.06
C THR A 130 -3.77 0.13 20.05
N ASN A 131 -3.77 -0.16 21.36
CA ASN A 131 -3.37 0.81 22.38
C ASN A 131 -1.90 1.23 22.25
N VAL A 132 -0.97 0.29 22.03
CA VAL A 132 0.45 0.62 21.79
C VAL A 132 0.61 1.55 20.59
N VAL A 133 -0.11 1.27 19.49
CA VAL A 133 -0.09 2.13 18.30
C VAL A 133 -0.68 3.51 18.60
N ARG A 134 -1.82 3.58 19.30
CA ARG A 134 -2.45 4.86 19.69
C ARG A 134 -1.55 5.69 20.61
N GLU A 135 -0.85 5.06 21.54
CA GLU A 135 0.10 5.75 22.43
C GLU A 135 1.30 6.31 21.67
N LYS A 136 1.83 5.56 20.69
CA LYS A 136 2.88 6.07 19.81
C LYS A 136 2.42 7.26 18.98
N ASN A 137 1.21 7.21 18.41
CA ASN A 137 0.67 8.32 17.63
C ASN A 137 0.48 9.58 18.48
N ARG A 138 0.28 9.43 19.80
CA ARG A 138 0.14 10.56 20.75
C ARG A 138 1.48 11.02 21.34
N SER A 139 2.50 10.15 21.38
CA SER A 139 3.79 10.43 21.99
C SER A 139 4.94 9.76 21.24
N SER A 140 5.92 10.55 20.82
CA SER A 140 7.08 10.10 20.05
C SER A 140 8.05 9.16 20.83
N THR A 141 7.73 8.83 22.08
CA THR A 141 8.62 8.14 23.03
C THR A 141 8.14 6.73 23.39
N SER A 142 7.40 6.05 22.51
CA SER A 142 7.03 4.65 22.76
C SER A 142 8.25 3.73 22.59
N THR A 143 8.60 3.00 23.64
CA THR A 143 9.73 2.06 23.68
C THR A 143 9.35 0.64 23.26
N ILE A 144 8.05 0.34 23.13
CA ILE A 144 7.55 -0.99 22.77
C ILE A 144 7.42 -1.08 21.25
N LYS A 145 8.39 -1.71 20.60
CA LYS A 145 8.30 -2.09 19.18
C LYS A 145 7.58 -3.42 19.04
N LEU A 146 6.52 -3.42 18.24
CA LEU A 146 5.82 -4.64 17.82
C LEU A 146 6.67 -5.41 16.81
N ASP A 147 6.68 -6.75 16.87
CA ASP A 147 7.35 -7.56 15.86
C ASP A 147 6.60 -7.44 14.52
N PRO A 148 7.25 -6.96 13.44
CA PRO A 148 6.62 -6.85 12.13
C PRO A 148 6.09 -8.19 11.61
N LYS A 149 6.71 -9.33 11.96
CA LYS A 149 6.26 -10.64 11.47
C LYS A 149 4.94 -11.07 12.08
N ASP A 150 4.80 -10.91 13.39
CA ASP A 150 3.57 -11.24 14.11
C ASP A 150 2.42 -10.35 13.63
N LEU A 151 2.72 -9.07 13.39
CA LEU A 151 1.75 -8.11 12.87
C LEU A 151 1.34 -8.44 11.44
N ASP A 152 2.28 -8.81 10.58
CA ASP A 152 2.01 -9.23 9.19
C ASP A 152 1.09 -10.44 9.13
N GLN A 153 1.32 -11.45 9.99
CA GLN A 153 0.50 -12.64 10.09
C GLN A 153 -0.92 -12.32 10.59
N LEU A 154 -1.03 -11.48 11.62
CA LEU A 154 -2.31 -11.03 12.16
C LEU A 154 -3.13 -10.24 11.13
N LEU A 155 -2.49 -9.30 10.41
CA LEU A 155 -3.14 -8.54 9.35
C LEU A 155 -3.65 -9.48 8.26
N GLY A 156 -2.87 -10.50 7.89
CA GLY A 156 -3.29 -11.55 6.97
C GLY A 156 -4.52 -12.33 7.45
N GLU A 157 -4.58 -12.72 8.73
CA GLU A 157 -5.74 -13.41 9.33
C GLU A 157 -7.01 -12.54 9.24
N ILE A 158 -6.90 -11.25 9.58
CA ILE A 158 -8.02 -10.29 9.52
C ILE A 158 -8.49 -10.08 8.07
N THR A 159 -7.56 -9.98 7.11
CA THR A 159 -7.91 -9.87 5.70
C THR A 159 -8.73 -11.07 5.23
N ILE A 160 -8.37 -12.29 5.62
CA ILE A 160 -9.12 -13.50 5.25
C ILE A 160 -10.52 -13.46 5.88
N MET A 161 -10.66 -13.07 7.15
CA MET A 161 -11.97 -12.93 7.79
C MET A 161 -12.89 -11.98 7.01
N HIS A 162 -12.37 -10.81 6.62
CA HIS A 162 -13.11 -9.82 5.83
C HIS A 162 -13.48 -10.33 4.43
N SER A 163 -12.56 -11.01 3.76
CA SER A 163 -12.82 -11.63 2.46
C SER A 163 -13.99 -12.63 2.53
N ARG A 164 -13.98 -13.48 3.56
CA ARG A 164 -14.99 -14.52 3.78
C ARG A 164 -16.34 -13.94 4.19
N TYR A 165 -16.34 -12.92 5.04
CA TYR A 165 -17.54 -12.16 5.37
C TYR A 165 -18.19 -11.55 4.12
N ASN A 166 -17.42 -10.89 3.25
CA ASN A 166 -17.96 -10.31 2.02
C ASN A 166 -18.49 -11.36 1.03
N LEU A 167 -17.82 -12.52 0.92
CA LEU A 167 -18.32 -13.64 0.13
C LEU A 167 -19.66 -14.16 0.66
N TYR A 168 -19.80 -14.28 1.97
CA TYR A 168 -21.04 -14.68 2.63
C TYR A 168 -22.18 -13.69 2.35
N LEU A 169 -21.95 -12.38 2.50
CA LEU A 169 -22.95 -11.36 2.17
C LEU A 169 -23.39 -11.43 0.70
N ARG A 170 -22.44 -11.61 -0.23
CA ARG A 170 -22.74 -11.76 -1.66
C ARG A 170 -23.55 -13.01 -1.94
N PHE A 171 -23.26 -14.11 -1.24
CA PHE A 171 -24.04 -15.34 -1.32
C PHE A 171 -25.48 -15.11 -0.87
N LEU A 172 -25.71 -14.47 0.28
CA LEU A 172 -27.06 -14.19 0.79
C LEU A 172 -27.86 -13.32 -0.18
N ARG A 173 -27.26 -12.22 -0.68
CA ARG A 173 -27.88 -11.35 -1.69
C ARG A 173 -28.30 -12.11 -2.93
N ARG A 174 -27.41 -12.97 -3.45
CA ARG A 174 -27.71 -13.80 -4.62
C ARG A 174 -28.85 -14.78 -4.36
N LYS A 175 -28.93 -15.35 -3.16
CA LYS A 175 -29.98 -16.31 -2.80
C LYS A 175 -31.35 -15.67 -2.70
N VAL A 176 -31.46 -14.54 -2.00
CA VAL A 176 -32.74 -13.83 -1.89
C VAL A 176 -33.18 -13.27 -3.24
N ALA A 177 -32.24 -12.81 -4.09
CA ALA A 177 -32.57 -12.29 -5.42
C ALA A 177 -33.07 -13.36 -6.39
N GLY A 178 -32.70 -14.62 -6.16
CA GLY A 178 -33.15 -15.77 -6.94
C GLY A 178 -34.46 -16.41 -6.46
N ASP A 179 -34.94 -16.06 -5.26
CA ASP A 179 -36.17 -16.61 -4.65
C ASP A 179 -37.45 -15.96 -5.24
N THR A 180 -37.33 -14.78 -5.84
CA THR A 180 -38.43 -14.07 -6.50
C THR A 180 -38.34 -14.26 -8.01
N GLY A 181 -39.34 -14.91 -8.62
CA GLY A 181 -39.43 -15.17 -10.05
C GLY A 181 -39.44 -13.91 -10.92
N GLY A 182 -39.21 -14.09 -12.24
CA GLY A 182 -38.94 -13.02 -13.20
C GLY A 182 -40.15 -12.27 -13.78
N ASN A 183 -41.31 -12.24 -13.10
CA ASN A 183 -42.48 -11.49 -13.59
C ASN A 183 -42.46 -10.02 -13.14
N GLU A 184 -43.08 -9.12 -13.92
CA GLU A 184 -43.08 -7.67 -13.68
C GLU A 184 -43.76 -7.24 -12.35
N GLN A 185 -44.73 -8.01 -11.83
CA GLN A 185 -45.33 -7.79 -10.50
C GLN A 185 -44.46 -8.33 -9.34
N GLU A 186 -43.50 -9.21 -9.63
CA GLU A 186 -42.58 -9.81 -8.65
C GLU A 186 -41.29 -8.98 -8.50
N GLN A 187 -40.99 -8.08 -9.44
CA GLN A 187 -39.85 -7.15 -9.37
C GLN A 187 -39.94 -6.15 -8.20
N SER A 188 -41.11 -5.55 -7.96
CA SER A 188 -41.30 -4.65 -6.80
C SER A 188 -41.14 -5.41 -5.48
N THR A 189 -41.64 -6.66 -5.44
CA THR A 189 -41.53 -7.54 -4.27
C THR A 189 -40.08 -7.97 -4.01
N ASN A 190 -39.27 -8.12 -5.07
CA ASN A 190 -37.84 -8.40 -4.98
C ASN A 190 -37.06 -7.19 -4.45
N GLU A 191 -37.36 -5.97 -4.93
CA GLU A 191 -36.74 -4.75 -4.39
C GLU A 191 -37.04 -4.57 -2.90
N ASP A 192 -38.28 -4.83 -2.46
CA ASP A 192 -38.67 -4.78 -1.06
C ASP A 192 -37.95 -5.84 -0.22
N ALA A 193 -37.87 -7.09 -0.71
CA ALA A 193 -37.14 -8.17 -0.05
C ALA A 193 -35.62 -7.90 0.04
N MET A 194 -35.03 -7.32 -1.00
CA MET A 194 -33.64 -6.86 -0.99
C MET A 194 -33.42 -5.73 0.02
N ASN A 195 -34.34 -4.77 0.09
CA ASN A 195 -34.26 -3.66 1.03
C ASN A 195 -34.39 -4.15 2.49
N GLU A 196 -35.29 -5.11 2.75
CA GLU A 196 -35.41 -5.75 4.06
C GLU A 196 -34.13 -6.51 4.44
N LEU A 197 -33.58 -7.31 3.51
CA LEU A 197 -32.31 -8.01 3.72
C LEU A 197 -31.17 -7.01 4.00
N GLU A 198 -31.02 -5.97 3.19
CA GLU A 198 -30.00 -4.94 3.39
C GLU A 198 -30.18 -4.21 4.73
N GLY A 199 -31.42 -3.91 5.12
CA GLY A 199 -31.74 -3.36 6.44
C GLY A 199 -31.29 -4.28 7.58
N LYS A 200 -31.56 -5.59 7.45
CA LYS A 200 -31.14 -6.60 8.44
C LYS A 200 -29.62 -6.76 8.48
N LEU A 201 -28.96 -6.86 7.33
CA LEU A 201 -27.50 -7.01 7.25
C LEU A 201 -26.78 -5.78 7.82
N LYS A 202 -27.28 -4.57 7.57
CA LYS A 202 -26.71 -3.32 8.11
C LYS A 202 -26.92 -3.19 9.63
N SER A 203 -28.05 -3.67 10.15
CA SER A 203 -28.36 -3.65 11.58
C SER A 203 -27.82 -4.87 12.34
N SER A 204 -27.21 -5.83 11.64
CA SER A 204 -26.64 -7.04 12.24
C SER A 204 -25.47 -6.73 13.16
N GLU A 205 -25.36 -7.49 14.24
CA GLU A 205 -24.24 -7.40 15.16
C GLU A 205 -22.93 -7.82 14.47
N LEU A 206 -23.00 -8.79 13.54
CA LEU A 206 -21.84 -9.19 12.73
C LEU A 206 -21.30 -8.01 11.92
N CYS A 207 -22.16 -7.23 11.26
CA CYS A 207 -21.72 -6.06 10.50
C CYS A 207 -20.99 -5.07 11.41
N ARG A 208 -21.55 -4.74 12.58
CA ARG A 208 -20.90 -3.85 13.55
C ARG A 208 -19.52 -4.36 13.97
N LEU A 209 -19.41 -5.63 14.33
CA LEU A 209 -18.15 -6.24 14.75
C LEU A 209 -17.11 -6.28 13.62
N MET A 210 -17.53 -6.53 12.38
CA MET A 210 -16.63 -6.51 11.22
C MET A 210 -16.15 -5.10 10.90
N GLN A 211 -16.99 -4.07 11.05
CA GLN A 211 -16.58 -2.67 10.89
C GLN A 211 -15.58 -2.24 11.98
N GLU A 212 -15.80 -2.64 13.24
CA GLU A 212 -14.84 -2.43 14.33
C GLU A 212 -13.49 -3.11 14.03
N LEU A 213 -13.53 -4.36 13.56
CA LEU A 213 -12.35 -5.09 13.17
C LEU A 213 -11.61 -4.43 11.99
N LEU A 214 -12.33 -3.86 11.02
CA LEU A 214 -11.74 -3.10 9.93
C LEU A 214 -11.04 -1.83 10.43
N GLY A 215 -11.65 -1.12 11.38
CA GLY A 215 -11.04 0.06 12.00
C GLY A 215 -9.70 -0.26 12.68
N GLU A 216 -9.66 -1.36 13.45
CA GLU A 216 -8.41 -1.81 14.07
C GLU A 216 -7.40 -2.33 13.03
N TYR A 217 -7.85 -3.01 11.97
CA TYR A 217 -6.99 -3.38 10.84
C TYR A 217 -6.32 -2.16 10.22
N LEU A 218 -7.08 -1.11 9.86
CA LEU A 218 -6.54 0.07 9.20
C LEU A 218 -5.49 0.80 10.06
N LEU A 219 -5.72 0.87 11.36
CA LEU A 219 -4.76 1.42 12.32
C LEU A 219 -3.46 0.62 12.36
N LEU A 220 -3.57 -0.71 12.46
CA LEU A 220 -2.42 -1.61 12.53
C LEU A 220 -1.66 -1.68 11.20
N GLU A 221 -2.37 -1.68 10.08
CA GLU A 221 -1.83 -1.69 8.72
C GLU A 221 -1.00 -0.43 8.45
N HIS A 222 -1.51 0.74 8.85
CA HIS A 222 -0.76 1.99 8.74
C HIS A 222 0.54 1.95 9.55
N TYR A 223 0.47 1.54 10.83
CA TYR A 223 1.66 1.40 11.68
C TYR A 223 2.67 0.41 11.09
N TYR A 224 2.21 -0.75 10.61
CA TYR A 224 3.06 -1.74 9.97
C TYR A 224 3.79 -1.14 8.76
N MET A 225 3.06 -0.43 7.89
CA MET A 225 3.60 0.19 6.69
C MET A 225 4.66 1.24 7.06
N GLU A 226 4.34 2.17 7.95
CA GLU A 226 5.24 3.24 8.38
C GLU A 226 6.55 2.69 8.97
N GLU A 227 6.46 1.75 9.92
CA GLU A 227 7.66 1.17 10.55
C GLU A 227 8.49 0.32 9.60
N SER A 228 7.83 -0.42 8.70
CA SER A 228 8.52 -1.24 7.70
C SER A 228 9.27 -0.35 6.70
N VAL A 229 8.65 0.75 6.25
CA VAL A 229 9.28 1.74 5.36
C VAL A 229 10.46 2.43 6.05
N LYS A 230 10.28 2.91 7.29
CA LYS A 230 11.38 3.50 8.09
C LYS A 230 12.55 2.54 8.24
N LYS A 231 12.27 1.27 8.50
CA LYS A 231 13.29 0.23 8.62
C LYS A 231 13.98 -0.05 7.29
N ALA A 232 13.24 -0.10 6.18
CA ALA A 232 13.82 -0.27 4.84
C ALA A 232 14.76 0.88 4.48
N ILE A 233 14.35 2.12 4.72
CA ILE A 233 15.20 3.31 4.53
C ILE A 233 16.44 3.25 5.43
N GLY A 234 16.29 2.86 6.70
CA GLY A 234 17.42 2.72 7.61
C GLY A 234 18.38 1.55 7.29
N MET A 235 17.95 0.60 6.46
CA MET A 235 18.75 -0.52 5.96
C MET A 235 19.20 -0.32 4.51
N ASP A 236 19.10 0.90 3.99
CA ASP A 236 19.44 1.20 2.60
C ASP A 236 20.90 0.86 2.28
N THR A 237 21.09 0.24 1.12
CA THR A 237 22.41 -0.15 0.62
C THR A 237 22.58 0.26 -0.83
N CYS A 238 23.76 0.78 -1.15
CA CYS A 238 24.16 1.09 -2.52
C CYS A 238 25.09 -0.02 -3.02
N GLU A 239 24.61 -0.88 -3.91
CA GLU A 239 25.41 -1.96 -4.49
C GLU A 239 26.46 -1.41 -5.48
N PRO A 240 27.70 -1.92 -5.48
CA PRO A 240 28.74 -1.48 -6.41
C PRO A 240 28.32 -1.74 -7.86
N GLY A 241 28.19 -0.68 -8.65
CA GLY A 241 27.79 -0.76 -10.07
C GLY A 241 26.29 -0.63 -10.33
N SER A 242 25.45 -0.55 -9.29
CA SER A 242 24.05 -0.13 -9.43
C SER A 242 23.95 1.40 -9.40
N PRO A 243 23.20 2.03 -10.32
CA PRO A 243 22.95 3.47 -10.26
C PRO A 243 21.93 3.85 -9.18
N ILE A 244 21.14 2.91 -8.66
CA ILE A 244 20.11 3.13 -7.63
C ILE A 244 20.45 2.40 -6.34
N SER A 245 19.87 2.84 -5.22
CA SER A 245 19.95 2.13 -3.94
C SER A 245 18.76 1.19 -3.73
N SER A 246 18.91 0.23 -2.82
CA SER A 246 17.85 -0.75 -2.51
C SER A 246 16.59 -0.11 -1.93
N MET A 247 16.68 1.12 -1.40
CA MET A 247 15.59 1.87 -0.79
C MET A 247 14.31 1.90 -1.65
N VAL A 248 14.42 2.21 -2.94
CA VAL A 248 13.24 2.38 -3.80
C VAL A 248 12.50 1.05 -3.94
N ASP A 249 13.22 -0.01 -4.25
CA ASP A 249 12.64 -1.35 -4.42
C ASP A 249 11.98 -1.85 -3.13
N ASP A 250 12.66 -1.73 -1.99
CA ASP A 250 12.15 -2.20 -0.70
C ASP A 250 10.91 -1.42 -0.25
N VAL A 251 10.93 -0.09 -0.37
CA VAL A 251 9.80 0.77 0.01
C VAL A 251 8.57 0.49 -0.86
N PHE A 252 8.73 0.45 -2.18
CA PHE A 252 7.61 0.17 -3.09
C PHE A 252 7.11 -1.27 -2.96
N PHE A 253 7.99 -2.23 -2.66
CA PHE A 253 7.58 -3.60 -2.34
C PHE A 253 6.66 -3.65 -1.11
N ILE A 254 7.04 -2.96 -0.03
CA ILE A 254 6.24 -2.87 1.20
C ILE A 254 4.89 -2.21 0.92
N VAL A 255 4.88 -1.05 0.27
CA VAL A 255 3.65 -0.31 -0.06
C VAL A 255 2.71 -1.17 -0.92
N LYS A 256 3.24 -1.81 -1.96
CA LYS A 256 2.47 -2.70 -2.84
C LYS A 256 1.89 -3.89 -2.08
N LYS A 257 2.66 -4.48 -1.16
CA LYS A 257 2.20 -5.59 -0.29
C LYS A 257 1.01 -5.16 0.57
N CYS A 258 1.11 -4.02 1.24
CA CYS A 258 0.06 -3.49 2.11
C CYS A 258 -1.24 -3.18 1.33
N ILE A 259 -1.12 -2.53 0.17
CA ILE A 259 -2.31 -2.20 -0.65
C ILE A 259 -2.96 -3.49 -1.18
N ARG A 260 -2.19 -4.44 -1.69
CA ARG A 260 -2.72 -5.75 -2.14
C ARG A 260 -3.42 -6.51 -1.01
N ARG A 261 -2.86 -6.48 0.19
CA ARG A 261 -3.50 -7.07 1.38
C ARG A 261 -4.81 -6.36 1.70
N ALA A 262 -4.84 -5.03 1.65
CA ALA A 262 -6.07 -4.26 1.82
C ALA A 262 -7.12 -4.62 0.77
N SER A 263 -6.74 -4.81 -0.51
CA SER A 263 -7.65 -5.28 -1.56
C SER A 263 -8.28 -6.64 -1.23
N GLY A 264 -7.55 -7.51 -0.51
CA GLY A 264 -8.06 -8.78 -0.01
C GLY A 264 -9.22 -8.66 0.98
N THR A 265 -9.39 -7.52 1.65
CA THR A 265 -10.54 -7.26 2.55
C THR A 265 -11.87 -7.12 1.81
N ALA A 266 -11.82 -6.90 0.49
CA ALA A 266 -12.97 -6.63 -0.37
C ALA A 266 -13.83 -5.43 0.08
N ASN A 267 -13.26 -4.47 0.82
CA ASN A 267 -13.88 -3.20 1.17
C ASN A 267 -13.13 -2.04 0.51
N ILE A 268 -13.78 -1.35 -0.44
CA ILE A 268 -13.16 -0.25 -1.19
C ILE A 268 -12.73 0.91 -0.30
N ASP A 269 -13.49 1.25 0.73
CA ASP A 269 -13.20 2.39 1.61
C ASP A 269 -11.95 2.08 2.45
N GLY A 270 -11.79 0.83 2.86
CA GLY A 270 -10.56 0.34 3.50
C GLY A 270 -9.35 0.38 2.57
N VAL A 271 -9.50 -0.03 1.30
CA VAL A 271 -8.43 0.05 0.29
C VAL A 271 -8.01 1.51 0.06
N CYS A 272 -8.98 2.41 -0.13
CA CYS A 272 -8.74 3.83 -0.31
C CYS A 272 -8.02 4.44 0.90
N ALA A 273 -8.41 4.08 2.12
CA ALA A 273 -7.72 4.52 3.34
C ALA A 273 -6.24 4.06 3.35
N VAL A 274 -5.96 2.81 2.98
CA VAL A 274 -4.59 2.30 2.90
C VAL A 274 -3.77 2.97 1.79
N ILE A 275 -4.37 3.27 0.64
CA ILE A 275 -3.72 4.04 -0.44
C ILE A 275 -3.35 5.44 0.05
N ASN A 276 -4.27 6.14 0.72
CA ASN A 276 -3.99 7.47 1.26
C ASN A 276 -2.90 7.44 2.34
N ASN A 277 -2.91 6.41 3.20
CA ASN A 277 -1.83 6.17 4.16
C ASN A 277 -0.49 5.93 3.47
N ALA A 278 -0.48 5.19 2.35
CA ALA A 278 0.72 4.96 1.55
C ALA A 278 1.25 6.25 0.93
N CYS A 279 0.38 7.11 0.38
CA CYS A 279 0.77 8.44 -0.10
C CYS A 279 1.47 9.22 1.02
N GLY A 280 0.84 9.30 2.20
CA GLY A 280 1.39 10.01 3.35
C GLY A 280 2.77 9.47 3.77
N VAL A 281 2.91 8.14 3.91
CA VAL A 281 4.19 7.51 4.29
C VAL A 281 5.28 7.74 3.24
N LEU A 282 4.95 7.68 1.94
CA LEU A 282 5.93 7.96 0.88
C LEU A 282 6.40 9.42 0.94
N GLU A 283 5.51 10.38 1.18
CA GLU A 283 5.88 11.79 1.32
C GLU A 283 6.71 12.07 2.58
N THR A 284 6.25 11.59 3.74
CA THR A 284 6.86 11.93 5.03
C THR A 284 8.16 11.19 5.28
N GLU A 285 8.30 9.96 4.78
CA GLU A 285 9.49 9.14 5.03
C GLU A 285 10.44 9.18 3.83
N MET A 286 10.01 8.70 2.66
CA MET A 286 10.89 8.54 1.50
C MET A 286 11.25 9.89 0.87
N CYS A 287 10.26 10.68 0.46
CA CYS A 287 10.51 11.97 -0.18
C CYS A 287 11.27 12.93 0.74
N THR A 288 10.94 12.94 2.03
CA THR A 288 11.65 13.77 3.02
C THR A 288 13.09 13.33 3.21
N THR A 289 13.38 12.02 3.24
CA THR A 289 14.76 11.50 3.33
C THR A 289 15.59 11.87 2.09
N LEU A 290 15.01 11.67 0.90
CA LEU A 290 15.64 12.07 -0.36
C LEU A 290 15.90 13.57 -0.39
N LEU A 291 14.90 14.39 -0.06
CA LEU A 291 15.01 15.84 -0.02
C LEU A 291 16.06 16.32 0.99
N ASN A 292 16.14 15.71 2.16
CA ASN A 292 17.16 16.06 3.16
C ASN A 292 18.57 15.75 2.67
N THR A 293 18.75 14.64 1.95
CA THR A 293 20.02 14.32 1.29
C THR A 293 20.37 15.35 0.22
N MET A 294 19.39 15.77 -0.58
CA MET A 294 19.59 16.84 -1.57
C MET A 294 19.93 18.19 -0.92
N LYS A 295 19.36 18.51 0.25
CA LYS A 295 19.68 19.72 1.02
C LYS A 295 21.10 19.74 1.57
N LEU A 296 21.65 18.58 1.96
CA LEU A 296 23.04 18.46 2.39
C LEU A 296 24.02 18.77 1.25
N GLY A 297 23.59 18.60 0.00
CA GLY A 297 24.34 18.95 -1.19
C GLY A 297 25.36 17.89 -1.62
N PHE A 298 25.90 18.05 -2.82
CA PHE A 298 26.94 17.16 -3.34
C PHE A 298 28.27 17.41 -2.61
N PRO A 299 28.92 16.40 -2.03
CA PRO A 299 30.20 16.61 -1.34
C PRO A 299 31.28 17.10 -2.31
N SER A 300 31.70 18.36 -2.18
CA SER A 300 32.87 18.86 -2.92
C SER A 300 34.16 18.55 -2.16
N GLY A 301 35.22 18.23 -2.92
CA GLY A 301 36.58 18.18 -2.38
C GLY A 301 37.16 19.56 -2.03
N TYR A 302 36.42 20.64 -2.31
CA TYR A 302 36.71 21.97 -1.78
C TYR A 302 36.07 22.05 -0.40
N LEU A 303 36.85 21.80 0.65
CA LEU A 303 36.34 21.95 2.02
C LEU A 303 35.81 23.38 2.19
N ASP A 304 34.52 23.48 2.53
CA ASP A 304 33.97 24.70 3.12
C ASP A 304 34.84 25.10 4.32
N LEU A 305 35.10 26.40 4.51
CA LEU A 305 36.00 26.93 5.55
C LEU A 305 35.65 26.38 6.94
N THR A 306 34.36 26.14 7.16
CA THR A 306 33.75 25.55 8.35
C THR A 306 34.11 24.07 8.54
N GLN A 307 34.14 23.28 7.47
CA GLN A 307 34.56 21.87 7.50
C GLN A 307 36.09 21.75 7.57
N ALA A 308 36.83 22.64 6.91
CA ALA A 308 38.29 22.71 7.04
C ALA A 308 38.72 22.96 8.49
N TYR A 309 38.04 23.86 9.20
CA TYR A 309 38.33 24.13 10.60
C TYR A 309 38.09 22.91 11.51
N ASN A 310 37.03 22.13 11.26
CA ASN A 310 36.72 20.91 12.02
C ASN A 310 37.69 19.75 11.70
N VAL A 311 38.09 19.60 10.42
CA VAL A 311 39.06 18.59 9.99
C VAL A 311 40.46 18.88 10.56
N VAL A 312 40.85 20.15 10.63
CA VAL A 312 42.12 20.59 11.24
C VAL A 312 42.13 20.39 12.76
N MET A 313 40.99 20.59 13.44
CA MET A 313 40.87 20.35 14.90
C MET A 313 40.82 18.87 15.29
N GLN A 314 40.27 17.98 14.45
CA GLN A 314 40.09 16.55 14.78
C GLN A 314 41.10 15.59 14.11
N GLY A 315 41.97 16.05 13.22
CA GLY A 315 43.15 15.31 12.77
C GLY A 315 42.88 13.98 12.05
N ARG A 316 41.68 13.76 11.50
CA ARG A 316 41.33 12.55 10.73
C ARG A 316 40.65 12.92 9.41
N LEU A 317 41.44 12.93 8.33
CA LEU A 317 40.90 12.79 6.98
C LEU A 317 40.50 11.32 6.78
N GLN A 318 39.20 11.02 6.82
CA GLN A 318 38.68 9.75 6.31
C GLN A 318 38.21 9.96 4.87
N THR A 319 39.11 9.77 3.90
CA THR A 319 38.84 9.92 2.46
C THR A 319 37.75 8.98 1.95
N ASN A 320 37.56 7.83 2.61
CA ASN A 320 36.54 6.84 2.23
C ASN A 320 35.11 7.33 2.51
N ASP A 321 34.91 8.17 3.53
CA ASP A 321 33.61 8.66 3.95
C ASP A 321 33.05 9.68 2.94
N THR A 322 33.93 10.46 2.31
CA THR A 322 33.56 11.45 1.28
C THR A 322 33.11 10.79 -0.02
N GLU A 323 33.83 9.76 -0.48
CA GLU A 323 33.43 9.01 -1.69
C GLU A 323 32.12 8.26 -1.47
N GLN A 324 31.95 7.63 -0.30
CA GLN A 324 30.68 6.98 0.05
C GLN A 324 29.52 7.98 0.07
N THR A 325 29.72 9.17 0.62
CA THR A 325 28.69 10.22 0.62
C THR A 325 28.34 10.70 -0.79
N LYS A 326 29.32 10.81 -1.71
CA LYS A 326 29.07 11.12 -3.12
C LYS A 326 28.25 10.03 -3.80
N THR A 327 28.62 8.77 -3.59
CA THR A 327 27.87 7.62 -4.13
C THR A 327 26.44 7.61 -3.63
N THR A 328 26.22 7.81 -2.33
CA THR A 328 24.86 7.88 -1.75
C THR A 328 24.06 9.06 -2.32
N PHE A 329 24.66 10.23 -2.48
CA PHE A 329 23.98 11.39 -3.08
C PHE A 329 23.54 11.09 -4.52
N ILE A 330 24.44 10.54 -5.34
CA ILE A 330 24.13 10.20 -6.74
C ILE A 330 23.05 9.11 -6.80
N ALA A 331 23.15 8.07 -5.97
CA ALA A 331 22.15 7.02 -5.89
C ALA A 331 20.77 7.58 -5.49
N HIS A 332 20.71 8.47 -4.49
CA HIS A 332 19.47 9.12 -4.08
C HIS A 332 18.91 10.06 -5.16
N LEU A 333 19.76 10.74 -5.93
CA LEU A 333 19.32 11.55 -7.07
C LEU A 333 18.67 10.66 -8.13
N ASN A 334 19.27 9.51 -8.46
CA ASN A 334 18.66 8.54 -9.37
C ASN A 334 17.37 7.95 -8.79
N ASN A 335 17.32 7.71 -7.48
CA ASN A 335 16.12 7.22 -6.79
C ASN A 335 14.93 8.19 -6.91
N THR A 336 15.16 9.51 -6.98
CA THR A 336 14.06 10.48 -7.19
C THR A 336 13.41 10.35 -8.55
N GLU A 337 14.21 10.09 -9.60
CA GLU A 337 13.72 9.85 -10.95
C GLU A 337 12.99 8.51 -11.02
N ILE A 338 13.67 7.42 -10.69
CA ILE A 338 13.12 6.05 -10.78
C ILE A 338 11.92 5.89 -9.83
N GLY A 339 11.95 6.54 -8.67
CA GLY A 339 10.81 6.58 -7.75
C GLY A 339 9.56 7.16 -8.41
N THR A 340 9.70 8.18 -9.27
CA THR A 340 8.56 8.77 -10.00
C THR A 340 7.96 7.76 -10.99
N ASP A 341 8.79 6.99 -11.70
CA ASP A 341 8.34 5.92 -12.59
C ASP A 341 7.66 4.79 -11.82
N TYR A 342 8.14 4.50 -10.61
CA TYR A 342 7.57 3.48 -9.72
C TYR A 342 6.20 3.92 -9.19
N VAL A 343 6.01 5.20 -8.87
CA VAL A 343 4.68 5.76 -8.54
C VAL A 343 3.72 5.56 -9.72
N ASN A 344 4.12 5.91 -10.94
CA ASN A 344 3.27 5.78 -12.13
C ASN A 344 2.90 4.31 -12.40
N THR A 345 3.88 3.41 -12.28
CA THR A 345 3.69 1.96 -12.42
C THR A 345 2.76 1.42 -11.32
N LEU A 346 2.91 1.88 -10.08
CA LEU A 346 2.05 1.53 -8.96
C LEU A 346 0.61 1.96 -9.23
N VAL A 347 0.37 3.20 -9.68
CA VAL A 347 -0.96 3.70 -10.04
C VAL A 347 -1.63 2.81 -11.09
N THR A 348 -0.92 2.50 -12.18
CA THR A 348 -1.47 1.66 -13.26
C THR A 348 -1.72 0.22 -12.78
N SER A 349 -0.81 -0.35 -11.99
CA SER A 349 -0.96 -1.69 -11.41
C SER A 349 -2.18 -1.76 -10.48
N LEU A 350 -2.39 -0.76 -9.63
CA LEU A 350 -3.49 -0.73 -8.67
C LEU A 350 -4.85 -0.52 -9.34
N ALA A 351 -4.93 0.33 -10.36
CA ALA A 351 -6.14 0.54 -11.13
C ALA A 351 -6.64 -0.75 -11.81
N GLY A 352 -5.73 -1.67 -12.17
CA GLY A 352 -6.06 -2.96 -12.76
C GLY A 352 -6.30 -4.09 -11.75
N GLU A 353 -5.65 -4.06 -10.59
CA GLU A 353 -5.71 -5.14 -9.59
C GLU A 353 -6.91 -5.02 -8.63
N VAL A 354 -7.35 -3.80 -8.32
CA VAL A 354 -8.46 -3.58 -7.37
C VAL A 354 -9.80 -3.82 -8.07
N VAL A 355 -10.56 -4.79 -7.56
CA VAL A 355 -11.89 -5.12 -8.08
C VAL A 355 -12.91 -4.11 -7.56
N CYS A 356 -13.51 -3.32 -8.46
CA CYS A 356 -14.67 -2.47 -8.18
C CYS A 356 -15.94 -3.06 -8.81
N TYR A 357 -17.03 -3.09 -8.06
CA TYR A 357 -18.32 -3.59 -8.52
C TYR A 357 -19.25 -2.47 -9.02
N THR A 358 -19.03 -1.23 -8.57
CA THR A 358 -19.84 -0.07 -8.97
C THR A 358 -18.99 1.08 -9.51
N ASP A 359 -19.59 1.91 -10.35
CA ASP A 359 -18.93 3.13 -10.87
C ASP A 359 -18.59 4.14 -9.77
N LEU A 360 -19.32 4.11 -8.64
CA LEU A 360 -18.99 4.94 -7.49
C LEU A 360 -17.71 4.47 -6.82
N GLU A 361 -17.54 3.16 -6.63
CA GLU A 361 -16.31 2.56 -6.09
C GLU A 361 -15.12 2.86 -6.98
N LYS A 362 -15.29 2.74 -8.31
CA LYS A 362 -14.25 3.08 -9.28
C LYS A 362 -13.83 4.56 -9.17
N ARG A 363 -14.79 5.48 -9.10
CA ARG A 363 -14.50 6.92 -8.92
C ARG A 363 -13.77 7.22 -7.60
N LYS A 364 -14.13 6.53 -6.51
CA LYS A 364 -13.41 6.66 -5.22
C LYS A 364 -11.96 6.21 -5.35
N LEU A 365 -11.73 5.08 -6.00
CA LEU A 365 -10.39 4.56 -6.26
C LEU A 365 -9.56 5.53 -7.10
N ASP A 366 -10.12 5.98 -8.24
CA ASP A 366 -9.45 6.91 -9.16
C ASP A 366 -9.04 8.21 -8.43
N SER A 367 -9.91 8.72 -7.55
CA SER A 367 -9.60 9.89 -6.73
C SER A 367 -8.46 9.67 -5.75
N CYS A 368 -8.33 8.48 -5.15
CA CYS A 368 -7.24 8.16 -4.22
C CYS A 368 -5.93 7.92 -4.98
N LEU A 369 -6.00 7.26 -6.14
CA LEU A 369 -4.86 7.05 -7.03
C LEU A 369 -4.32 8.37 -7.59
N ALA A 370 -5.19 9.33 -7.89
CA ALA A 370 -4.77 10.68 -8.26
C ALA A 370 -3.95 11.36 -7.15
N GLY A 371 -4.20 11.01 -5.88
CA GLY A 371 -3.42 11.47 -4.74
C GLY A 371 -1.93 11.12 -4.84
N LEU A 372 -1.56 9.99 -5.46
CA LEU A 372 -0.16 9.59 -5.64
C LEU A 372 0.65 10.56 -6.53
N SER A 373 -0.01 11.41 -7.33
CA SER A 373 0.68 12.45 -8.11
C SER A 373 1.41 13.47 -7.25
N SER A 374 0.95 13.68 -6.00
CA SER A 374 1.64 14.54 -5.02
C SER A 374 3.02 14.00 -4.64
N VAL A 375 3.15 12.68 -4.48
CA VAL A 375 4.41 11.98 -4.25
C VAL A 375 5.38 12.21 -5.42
N SER A 376 4.89 12.05 -6.66
CA SER A 376 5.70 12.33 -7.87
C SER A 376 6.16 13.78 -7.93
N ALA A 377 5.30 14.74 -7.58
CA ALA A 377 5.66 16.15 -7.53
C ALA A 377 6.72 16.45 -6.45
N ALA A 378 6.61 15.81 -5.28
CA ALA A 378 7.60 15.93 -4.21
C ALA A 378 8.96 15.33 -4.61
N MET A 379 8.97 14.17 -5.29
CA MET A 379 10.18 13.57 -5.84
C MET A 379 10.81 14.44 -6.92
N GLY A 380 10.02 14.99 -7.85
CA GLY A 380 10.50 15.92 -8.87
C GLY A 380 11.12 17.18 -8.29
N SER A 381 10.53 17.73 -7.21
CA SER A 381 11.11 18.88 -6.49
C SER A 381 12.46 18.53 -5.84
N ALA A 382 12.60 17.33 -5.29
CA ALA A 382 13.87 16.85 -4.75
C ALA A 382 14.91 16.64 -5.86
N GLN A 383 14.50 16.09 -7.01
CA GLN A 383 15.36 15.90 -8.19
C GLN A 383 15.91 17.23 -8.71
N GLU A 384 15.05 18.25 -8.86
CA GLU A 384 15.45 19.59 -9.31
C GLU A 384 16.46 20.21 -8.35
N LEU A 385 16.22 20.10 -7.03
CA LEU A 385 17.16 20.58 -6.02
C LEU A 385 18.50 19.84 -6.10
N GLY A 386 18.48 18.51 -6.26
CA GLY A 386 19.69 17.70 -6.39
C GLY A 386 20.52 18.06 -7.61
N MET A 387 19.88 18.24 -8.76
CA MET A 387 20.52 18.71 -9.99
C MET A 387 21.11 20.12 -9.84
N HIS A 388 20.38 21.01 -9.17
CA HIS A 388 20.86 22.36 -8.87
C HIS A 388 22.11 22.35 -7.97
N GLN A 389 22.15 21.46 -6.97
CA GLN A 389 23.32 21.29 -6.11
C GLN A 389 24.52 20.72 -6.87
N LEU A 390 24.29 19.72 -7.73
CA LEU A 390 25.32 19.15 -8.59
C LEU A 390 25.91 20.20 -9.54
N ARG A 391 25.05 21.03 -10.15
CA ARG A 391 25.46 22.17 -10.98
C ARG A 391 26.37 23.12 -10.22
N ASN A 392 25.94 23.60 -9.06
CA ASN A 392 26.65 24.66 -8.34
C ASN A 392 27.94 24.18 -7.70
N THR A 393 28.04 22.88 -7.39
CA THR A 393 29.13 22.35 -6.57
C THR A 393 30.16 21.59 -7.40
N ALA A 394 29.73 20.80 -8.39
CA ALA A 394 30.63 20.00 -9.22
C ALA A 394 30.94 20.65 -10.58
N VAL A 395 29.94 21.28 -11.22
CA VAL A 395 30.03 21.74 -12.61
C VAL A 395 30.55 23.17 -12.69
N LYS A 396 29.82 24.13 -12.11
CA LYS A 396 30.06 25.57 -12.24
C LYS A 396 31.47 26.02 -11.79
N PRO A 397 32.00 25.59 -10.63
CA PRO A 397 33.34 26.01 -10.20
C PRO A 397 34.45 25.51 -11.14
N ARG A 398 34.31 24.27 -11.64
CA ARG A 398 35.28 23.66 -12.57
C ARG A 398 35.26 24.38 -13.92
N ILE A 399 34.08 24.58 -14.50
CA ILE A 399 33.91 25.31 -15.77
C ILE A 399 34.45 26.74 -15.66
N ALA A 400 34.12 27.47 -14.58
CA ALA A 400 34.63 28.82 -14.36
C ALA A 400 36.17 28.83 -14.32
N THR A 401 36.79 27.90 -13.58
CA THR A 401 38.26 27.80 -13.49
C THR A 401 38.91 27.51 -14.85
N TRP A 402 38.32 26.64 -15.68
CA TRP A 402 38.84 26.33 -17.01
C TRP A 402 38.62 27.45 -18.02
N LEU A 403 37.57 28.27 -17.85
CA LEU A 403 37.33 29.43 -18.71
C LEU A 403 38.13 30.66 -18.27
N ASP A 404 38.49 30.78 -16.99
CA ASP A 404 39.39 31.84 -16.52
C ASP A 404 40.78 31.73 -17.19
N THR A 405 41.23 30.52 -17.56
CA THR A 405 42.44 30.38 -18.39
C THR A 405 42.31 31.05 -19.75
N PHE A 406 41.11 31.21 -20.31
CA PHE A 406 40.91 31.96 -21.54
C PHE A 406 41.27 33.43 -21.36
N LEU A 407 40.86 34.06 -20.24
CA LEU A 407 41.18 35.46 -19.93
C LEU A 407 42.69 35.73 -19.84
N THR A 408 43.49 34.69 -19.57
CA THR A 408 44.96 34.81 -19.48
C THR A 408 45.67 34.67 -20.84
N LEU A 409 44.95 34.29 -21.90
CA LEU A 409 45.51 34.16 -23.23
C LEU A 409 45.54 35.53 -23.93
N SER A 410 46.56 35.73 -24.77
CA SER A 410 46.59 36.91 -25.65
C SER A 410 45.56 36.72 -26.76
N HIS A 411 44.59 37.63 -26.84
CA HIS A 411 43.57 37.65 -27.89
C HIS A 411 43.89 38.65 -29.02
N THR A 412 45.03 39.33 -28.93
CA THR A 412 45.61 40.17 -29.98
C THR A 412 46.78 39.44 -30.63
N LEU A 413 46.45 38.58 -31.59
CA LEU A 413 47.42 37.70 -32.26
C LEU A 413 48.08 38.39 -33.47
N SER A 414 49.38 38.16 -33.65
CA SER A 414 50.08 38.45 -34.91
C SER A 414 49.74 37.43 -36.01
N GLU A 415 50.04 37.74 -37.27
CA GLU A 415 49.70 36.88 -38.42
C GLU A 415 50.38 35.50 -38.35
N GLU A 416 51.64 35.45 -37.87
CA GLU A 416 52.38 34.19 -37.64
C GLU A 416 51.78 33.37 -36.49
N GLU A 417 51.37 34.02 -35.40
CA GLU A 417 50.71 33.34 -34.28
C GLU A 417 49.33 32.84 -34.68
N PHE A 418 48.57 33.61 -35.45
CA PHE A 418 47.26 33.20 -35.96
C PHE A 418 47.36 31.93 -36.82
N SER A 419 48.31 31.86 -37.76
CA SER A 419 48.56 30.64 -38.55
C SER A 419 48.99 29.45 -37.69
N SER A 420 49.67 29.68 -36.55
CA SER A 420 50.05 28.61 -35.63
C SER A 420 48.86 28.08 -34.80
N TYR A 421 47.93 28.96 -34.40
CA TYR A 421 46.70 28.60 -33.68
C TYR A 421 45.67 27.93 -34.59
N GLU A 422 45.59 28.33 -35.87
CA GLU A 422 44.72 27.68 -36.87
C GLU A 422 45.11 26.22 -37.09
N ALA A 423 46.41 25.91 -37.03
CA ALA A 423 46.92 24.54 -37.17
C ALA A 423 46.76 23.68 -35.90
N ASN A 424 46.76 24.28 -34.70
CA ASN A 424 46.63 23.55 -33.44
C ASN A 424 46.19 24.51 -32.32
N GLU A 425 44.89 24.54 -32.01
CA GLU A 425 44.35 25.36 -30.92
C GLU A 425 44.45 24.55 -29.59
N PRO A 426 45.31 24.95 -28.64
CA PRO A 426 45.59 24.16 -27.44
C PRO A 426 44.55 24.37 -26.33
N PHE A 427 43.87 25.50 -26.29
CA PHE A 427 42.94 25.85 -25.22
C PHE A 427 41.61 25.08 -25.34
N LEU A 428 40.92 25.15 -26.48
CA LEU A 428 39.73 24.37 -26.82
C LEU A 428 40.01 22.88 -26.72
N ARG A 429 41.16 22.39 -27.18
CA ARG A 429 41.49 20.96 -27.05
C ARG A 429 41.60 20.52 -25.59
N SER A 430 42.24 21.33 -24.75
CA SER A 430 42.32 21.10 -23.29
C SER A 430 40.95 21.22 -22.62
N PHE A 431 40.17 22.23 -23.00
CA PHE A 431 38.84 22.51 -22.48
C PHE A 431 37.84 21.39 -22.80
N ILE A 432 37.80 20.93 -24.06
CA ILE A 432 37.00 19.77 -24.48
C ILE A 432 37.42 18.53 -23.69
N GLY A 433 38.72 18.26 -23.56
CA GLY A 433 39.22 17.14 -22.76
C GLY A 433 38.78 17.21 -21.28
N ASN A 434 38.77 18.40 -20.69
CA ASN A 434 38.31 18.60 -19.30
C ASN A 434 36.80 18.37 -19.15
N ILE A 435 35.99 18.82 -20.12
CA ILE A 435 34.54 18.54 -20.13
C ILE A 435 34.27 17.05 -20.30
N ASP A 436 34.96 16.40 -21.24
CA ASP A 436 34.80 14.95 -21.48
C ASP A 436 35.14 14.15 -20.23
N ASN A 437 36.23 14.52 -19.54
CA ASN A 437 36.61 13.91 -18.26
C ASN A 437 35.51 14.10 -17.21
N LEU A 438 34.99 15.33 -17.03
CA LEU A 438 33.91 15.61 -16.09
C LEU A 438 32.65 14.79 -16.37
N LEU A 439 32.21 14.73 -17.63
CA LEU A 439 31.03 13.97 -18.00
C LEU A 439 31.26 12.46 -17.81
N SER A 440 32.47 11.96 -18.11
CA SER A 440 32.81 10.56 -17.92
C SER A 440 32.76 10.11 -16.45
N GLU A 441 33.03 11.00 -15.49
CA GLU A 441 32.93 10.72 -14.04
C GLU A 441 31.50 10.33 -13.63
N PHE A 442 30.48 10.92 -14.26
CA PHE A 442 29.07 10.70 -13.91
C PHE A 442 28.35 9.69 -14.81
N LYS A 443 28.92 9.36 -15.97
CA LYS A 443 28.26 8.54 -17.00
C LYS A 443 27.85 7.14 -16.54
N LEU A 444 28.66 6.50 -15.70
CA LEU A 444 28.36 5.17 -15.17
C LEU A 444 27.51 5.20 -13.89
N SER A 445 27.42 6.36 -13.25
CA SER A 445 26.81 6.52 -11.92
C SER A 445 25.40 7.10 -12.00
N LEU A 446 25.09 7.91 -13.01
CA LEU A 446 23.76 8.47 -13.26
C LEU A 446 22.91 7.58 -14.17
N THR A 447 21.59 7.64 -13.99
CA THR A 447 20.61 7.14 -14.96
C THR A 447 20.68 7.93 -16.26
N SER A 448 20.18 7.36 -17.37
CA SER A 448 20.23 8.00 -18.69
C SER A 448 19.60 9.39 -18.69
N THR A 449 18.40 9.55 -18.11
CA THR A 449 17.70 10.83 -18.08
C THR A 449 18.42 11.85 -17.22
N ASN A 450 18.89 11.47 -16.03
CA ASN A 450 19.68 12.35 -15.18
C ASN A 450 21.01 12.75 -15.82
N TYR A 451 21.65 11.85 -16.56
CA TYR A 451 22.84 12.15 -17.32
C TYR A 451 22.56 13.14 -18.45
N ASP A 452 21.48 12.97 -19.21
CA ASP A 452 21.07 13.90 -20.26
C ASP A 452 20.76 15.29 -19.68
N ASN A 453 20.10 15.34 -18.51
CA ASN A 453 19.88 16.58 -17.77
C ASN A 453 21.20 17.24 -17.34
N LEU A 454 22.17 16.47 -16.85
CA LEU A 454 23.50 16.96 -16.51
C LEU A 454 24.23 17.53 -17.72
N VAL A 455 24.17 16.86 -18.87
CA VAL A 455 24.77 17.34 -20.13
C VAL A 455 24.14 18.66 -20.55
N SER A 456 22.81 18.79 -20.46
CA SER A 456 22.10 20.05 -20.73
C SER A 456 22.53 21.19 -19.78
N ILE A 457 22.71 20.87 -18.49
CA ILE A 457 23.20 21.81 -17.48
C ILE A 457 24.63 22.26 -17.81
N VAL A 458 25.53 21.34 -18.14
CA VAL A 458 26.91 21.63 -18.53
C VAL A 458 26.92 22.53 -19.76
N ALA A 459 26.18 22.18 -20.82
CA ALA A 459 26.11 23.00 -22.03
C ALA A 459 25.62 24.43 -21.75
N THR A 460 24.60 24.56 -20.92
CA THR A 460 24.04 25.86 -20.52
C THR A 460 25.05 26.70 -19.72
N GLU A 461 25.75 26.08 -18.76
CA GLU A 461 26.77 26.78 -17.95
C GLU A 461 27.99 27.17 -18.78
N VAL A 462 28.45 26.29 -19.68
CA VAL A 462 29.53 26.59 -20.64
C VAL A 462 29.15 27.81 -21.48
N ASN A 463 27.95 27.84 -22.06
CA ASN A 463 27.48 28.96 -22.86
C ASN A 463 27.45 30.28 -22.07
N GLN A 464 26.87 30.27 -20.87
CA GLN A 464 26.77 31.46 -20.01
C GLN A 464 28.14 31.98 -19.55
N GLN A 465 29.09 31.10 -19.27
CA GLN A 465 30.42 31.50 -18.82
C GLN A 465 31.29 31.98 -19.99
N PHE A 466 31.21 31.32 -21.16
CA PHE A 466 31.87 31.82 -22.36
C PHE A 466 31.38 33.21 -22.74
N GLU A 467 30.07 33.45 -22.73
CA GLU A 467 29.52 34.78 -23.02
C GLU A 467 30.12 35.86 -22.11
N LYS A 468 30.22 35.59 -20.80
CA LYS A 468 30.84 36.50 -19.83
C LYS A 468 32.32 36.74 -20.08
N VAL A 469 33.05 35.70 -20.46
CA VAL A 469 34.49 35.77 -20.69
C VAL A 469 34.78 36.51 -22.00
N ILE A 470 34.08 36.18 -23.08
CA ILE A 470 34.20 36.83 -24.40
C ILE A 470 33.89 38.34 -24.29
N MET A 471 32.86 38.72 -23.53
CA MET A 471 32.52 40.13 -23.33
C MET A 471 33.57 40.92 -22.52
N LYS A 472 34.49 40.24 -21.82
CA LYS A 472 35.58 40.86 -21.05
C LYS A 472 36.91 40.91 -21.82
N THR A 473 37.01 40.19 -22.93
CA THR A 473 38.24 40.10 -23.73
C THR A 473 38.20 41.07 -24.90
N GLU A 474 39.32 41.75 -25.16
CA GLU A 474 39.50 42.57 -26.34
C GLU A 474 40.12 41.74 -27.47
N PHE A 475 39.50 41.76 -28.65
CA PHE A 475 39.96 41.02 -29.83
C PHE A 475 40.59 41.98 -30.85
N ASN A 476 41.55 41.48 -31.64
CA ASN A 476 42.02 42.20 -32.83
C ASN A 476 40.88 42.36 -33.85
N ARG A 477 41.00 43.37 -34.72
CA ARG A 477 39.96 43.76 -35.68
C ARG A 477 40.17 43.12 -37.04
#